data_AF-A0A9N9GQ97-F1
#
_entry.id   AF-A0A9N9GQ97-F1
#
_cell.length_a   1.000
_cell.length_b   1.000
_cell.length_c   1.000
_cell.angle_alpha   90.00
_cell.angle_beta   90.00
_cell.angle_gamma   90.00
#
_symmetry.space_group_name_H-M   'P 1'
#
loop_
_entity.id
_entity.type
_entity.pdbx_description
1 polymer ?
#
loop_
_entity_poly.entity_id
_entity_poly.type
_entity_poly.pdbx_seq_one_letter_code
_entity_poly.pdbx_strand_id
1 'polypeptide(L)' 'MSVNPANPPRPALIATDEAGFVYITTLERWPVIVTKIVDDVYKTRHSLDLSEVDKLKEGKEIIDSIGELKYQMQRRKPL' A
#
# COMPACT_ATOMS: atom_id res chain seq x y z
N MET A 1 34.74 -4.77 -5.92
CA MET A 1 33.89 -4.35 -4.79
C MET A 1 33.63 -5.56 -3.90
N SER A 2 33.78 -5.44 -2.58
CA SER A 2 33.40 -6.52 -1.66
C SER A 2 31.88 -6.66 -1.60
N VAL A 3 31.38 -7.89 -1.52
CA VAL A 3 29.96 -8.16 -1.33
C VAL A 3 29.57 -7.72 0.08
N ASN A 4 28.58 -6.83 0.20
CA ASN A 4 28.09 -6.31 1.48
C ASN A 4 26.62 -5.88 1.35
N PRO A 5 25.90 -5.53 2.43
CA PRO A 5 24.49 -5.15 2.35
C PRO A 5 24.18 -3.97 1.41
N ALA A 6 25.10 -3.01 1.25
CA ALA A 6 24.96 -1.90 0.32
C ALA A 6 25.40 -2.26 -1.13
N ASN A 7 26.03 -3.42 -1.33
CA ASN A 7 26.47 -3.94 -2.62
C ASN A 7 26.23 -5.46 -2.71
N PRO A 8 24.96 -5.89 -2.85
CA PRO A 8 24.60 -7.29 -2.91
C PRO A 8 25.18 -7.96 -4.16
N PRO A 9 25.37 -9.29 -4.15
CA PRO A 9 26.00 -10.01 -5.26
C PRO A 9 25.08 -10.13 -6.50
N ARG A 10 23.81 -9.76 -6.38
CA ARG A 10 22.82 -9.74 -7.46
C ARG A 10 22.04 -8.43 -7.44
N PRO A 11 21.61 -7.91 -8.60
CA PRO A 11 20.72 -6.76 -8.66
C PRO A 11 19.43 -6.98 -7.86
N ALA A 12 18.84 -5.90 -7.37
CA ALA A 12 17.50 -5.95 -6.79
C ALA A 12 16.47 -6.39 -7.84
N LEU A 13 15.48 -7.16 -7.41
CA LEU A 13 14.33 -7.46 -8.25
C LEU A 13 13.47 -6.19 -8.39
N ILE A 14 13.08 -5.87 -9.61
CA ILE A 14 12.37 -4.63 -9.94
C ILE A 14 10.94 -4.93 -10.41
N ALA A 15 10.01 -4.07 -10.02
CA ALA A 15 8.60 -4.18 -10.37
C ALA A 15 8.30 -3.85 -11.84
N THR A 16 9.30 -3.45 -12.62
CA THR A 16 9.18 -3.19 -14.07
C THR A 16 9.52 -4.40 -14.93
N ASP A 17 10.06 -5.48 -14.35
CA ASP A 17 10.31 -6.74 -15.06
C ASP A 17 9.01 -7.56 -15.14
N GLU A 18 8.32 -7.50 -16.28
CA GLU A 18 7.00 -8.10 -16.47
C GLU A 18 6.98 -9.63 -16.35
N ALA A 19 8.12 -10.30 -16.57
CA ALA A 19 8.24 -11.74 -16.39
C ALA A 19 8.50 -12.15 -14.93
N GLY A 20 8.83 -11.17 -14.08
CA GLY A 20 9.22 -11.38 -12.70
C GLY A 20 8.02 -11.51 -11.75
N PHE A 21 8.20 -12.31 -10.70
CA PHE A 21 7.22 -12.43 -9.61
C PHE A 21 6.92 -11.09 -8.92
N VAL A 22 7.87 -10.16 -8.92
CA VAL A 22 7.71 -8.83 -8.34
C VAL A 22 6.67 -8.03 -9.13
N TYR A 23 6.64 -8.09 -10.45
CA TYR A 23 5.65 -7.41 -11.27
C TYR A 23 4.22 -7.85 -10.92
N ILE A 24 3.96 -9.16 -10.92
CA ILE A 24 2.67 -9.75 -10.53
C ILE A 24 2.31 -9.33 -9.09
N THR A 25 3.27 -9.40 -8.18
CA THR A 25 3.04 -9.01 -6.78
C THR A 25 2.62 -7.55 -6.66
N THR A 26 3.31 -6.63 -7.35
CA THR A 26 3.01 -5.20 -7.28
C THR A 26 1.71 -4.79 -7.97
N LEU A 27 1.33 -5.45 -9.07
CA LEU A 27 0.13 -5.09 -9.82
C LEU A 27 -1.14 -5.75 -9.29
N GLU A 28 -1.04 -6.97 -8.78
CA GLU A 28 -2.22 -7.75 -8.40
C GLU A 28 -2.36 -7.82 -6.88
N ARG A 29 -1.30 -8.21 -6.17
CA ARG A 29 -1.38 -8.51 -4.73
C ARG A 29 -1.41 -7.24 -3.89
N TRP A 30 -0.59 -6.25 -4.22
CA TRP A 30 -0.54 -5.00 -3.44
C TRP A 30 -1.89 -4.25 -3.46
N PRO A 31 -2.58 -4.02 -4.60
CA PRO A 31 -3.88 -3.38 -4.58
C PRO A 31 -4.93 -4.12 -3.76
N VAL A 32 -4.88 -5.45 -3.72
CA VAL A 32 -5.75 -6.26 -2.86
C VAL A 32 -5.46 -6.01 -1.38
N ILE A 33 -4.17 -6.00 -0.98
CA ILE A 33 -3.76 -5.72 0.40
C ILE A 33 -4.22 -4.31 0.82
N VAL A 34 -3.95 -3.30 -0.02
CA VAL A 34 -4.34 -1.92 0.25
C VAL A 34 -5.86 -1.76 0.38
N THR A 35 -6.63 -2.46 -0.46
CA THR A 35 -8.09 -2.48 -0.36
C THR A 35 -8.58 -3.11 0.95
N LYS A 36 -7.93 -4.19 1.41
CA LYS A 36 -8.26 -4.81 2.71
C LYS A 36 -8.00 -3.86 3.88
N ILE A 37 -6.91 -3.08 3.83
CA ILE A 37 -6.64 -2.08 4.88
C ILE A 37 -7.75 -1.03 4.93
N VAL A 38 -8.23 -0.54 3.77
CA VAL A 38 -9.37 0.38 3.72
C VAL A 38 -10.62 -0.22 4.37
N ASP A 39 -10.93 -1.48 4.06
CA ASP A 39 -12.06 -2.20 4.63
C ASP A 39 -11.93 -2.37 6.17
N ASP A 40 -10.74 -2.73 6.66
CA ASP A 40 -10.47 -2.90 8.08
C ASP A 40 -10.61 -1.57 8.86
N VAL A 41 -10.09 -0.46 8.31
CA VAL A 41 -10.23 0.87 8.91
C VAL A 41 -11.70 1.32 8.87
N TYR A 42 -12.41 1.06 7.76
CA TYR A 42 -13.83 1.39 7.63
C TYR A 42 -14.68 0.67 8.69
N LYS A 43 -14.47 -0.64 8.86
CA LYS A 43 -15.15 -1.44 9.89
C LYS A 43 -14.84 -0.96 11.29
N THR A 44 -13.57 -0.69 11.59
CA THR A 44 -13.14 -0.17 12.90
C THR A 44 -13.80 1.17 13.17
N ARG A 45 -13.77 2.11 12.21
CA ARG A 45 -14.43 3.40 12.30
C ARG A 45 -15.94 3.28 12.52
N HIS A 46 -16.59 2.34 11.83
CA HIS A 46 -18.03 2.10 11.97
C HIS A 46 -18.42 1.54 13.34
N SER A 47 -17.49 0.90 14.05
CA SER A 47 -17.70 0.39 15.41
C SER A 47 -17.53 1.44 16.51
N LEU A 48 -17.03 2.64 16.18
CA LEU A 48 -16.83 3.73 17.14
C LEU A 48 -18.15 4.42 17.49
N ASP A 49 -18.20 4.98 18.70
CA ASP A 49 -19.35 5.79 19.13
C ASP A 49 -19.34 7.16 18.43
N LEU A 50 -20.54 7.75 18.21
CA LEU A 50 -20.68 9.07 17.57
C LEU A 50 -20.03 10.20 18.37
N SER A 51 -19.83 10.02 19.68
CA SER A 51 -19.10 10.95 20.53
C SER A 51 -17.59 10.95 20.29
N GLU A 52 -17.03 9.90 19.65
CA GLU A 52 -15.60 9.81 19.32
C GLU A 52 -15.27 10.57 18.02
N VAL A 53 -15.70 11.83 17.94
CA VAL A 53 -15.66 12.68 16.73
C VAL A 53 -14.26 12.74 16.11
N ASP A 54 -13.21 12.88 16.93
CA ASP A 54 -11.84 12.98 16.45
C ASP A 54 -11.37 11.68 15.78
N LYS A 55 -11.67 10.52 16.37
CA LYS A 55 -11.32 9.21 15.77
C LYS A 55 -12.14 8.92 14.52
N LEU A 56 -13.41 9.34 14.50
CA LEU A 56 -14.26 9.25 13.31
C LEU A 56 -13.72 10.11 12.16
N LYS A 57 -13.14 11.27 12.47
CA LYS A 57 -12.48 12.13 11.48
C LYS A 57 -11.18 11.51 11.01
N GLU A 58 -10.29 11.11 11.93
CA GLU A 58 -9.00 10.47 11.63
C GLU A 58 -9.19 9.21 10.76
N GLY A 59 -10.14 8.34 11.12
CA GLY A 59 -10.43 7.13 10.34
C GLY A 59 -10.85 7.44 8.90
N LYS A 60 -11.54 8.57 8.67
CA LYS A 60 -11.87 9.02 7.31
C LYS A 60 -10.62 9.49 6.57
N GLU A 61 -9.77 10.28 7.21
CA GLU A 61 -8.52 10.78 6.64
C GLU A 61 -7.56 9.64 6.25
N ILE A 62 -7.49 8.59 7.07
CA ILE A 62 -6.72 7.37 6.76
C ILE A 62 -7.29 6.67 5.52
N ILE A 63 -8.61 6.46 5.45
CA ILE A 63 -9.28 5.84 4.30
C ILE A 63 -9.00 6.62 3.02
N ASP A 64 -9.14 7.96 3.06
CA ASP A 64 -8.90 8.83 1.91
C ASP A 64 -7.43 8.73 1.45
N SER A 65 -6.48 8.77 2.39
CA SER A 65 -5.04 8.70 2.09
C SER A 65 -4.63 7.37 1.47
N ILE A 66 -5.16 6.26 1.99
CA ILE A 66 -4.89 4.91 1.48
C ILE A 66 -5.59 4.71 0.12
N GLY A 67 -6.78 5.29 -0.07
CA GLY A 67 -7.48 5.33 -1.34
C GLY A 67 -6.67 6.01 -2.45
N GLU A 68 -6.08 7.18 -2.16
CA GLU A 68 -5.19 7.88 -3.08
C GLU A 68 -3.93 7.04 -3.37
N LEU A 69 -3.31 6.45 -2.35
CA LEU A 69 -2.15 5.56 -2.55
C LEU A 69 -2.46 4.42 -3.54
N LYS A 70 -3.61 3.75 -3.38
CA LYS A 70 -4.06 2.71 -4.31
C LYS A 70 -4.18 3.25 -5.73
N TYR A 71 -4.77 4.43 -5.90
CA TYR A 71 -4.93 5.07 -7.21
C TYR A 71 -3.57 5.36 -7.86
N GLN A 72 -2.62 5.93 -7.11
CA GLN A 72 -1.28 6.24 -7.59
C GLN A 72 -0.52 4.98 -8.04
N MET A 73 -0.61 3.91 -7.24
CA MET A 73 0.00 2.61 -7.53
C MET A 73 -0.56 2.01 -8.84
N GLN A 74 -1.88 2.00 -9.00
CA GLN A 74 -2.53 1.46 -10.21
C GLN A 74 -2.19 2.27 -11.46
N ARG A 75 -1.94 3.57 -11.31
CA ARG A 75 -1.51 4.47 -12.39
C ARG A 75 0.00 4.46 -12.64
N ARG A 76 0.78 3.68 -11.88
CA ARG A 76 2.26 3.64 -11.94
C ARG A 76 2.87 5.05 -11.88
N LYS A 77 2.31 5.94 -11.05
CA LYS A 77 2.88 7.27 -10.88
C LYS A 77 4.27 7.16 -10.23
N PRO A 78 5.24 8.02 -10.61
CA PRO A 78 6.49 8.13 -9.87
C PRO A 78 6.20 8.53 -8.42
N LEU A 79 6.98 7.96 -7.50
CA LEU A 79 6.96 8.27 -6.06
C LEU A 79 7.61 9.63 -5.78
#